data_AF-A0A2J8X6E3-F1
#
_entry.id   AF-A0A2J8X6E3-F1
#
_cell.length_a   1.000
_cell.length_b   1.000
_cell.length_c   1.000
_cell.angle_alpha   90.00
_cell.angle_beta   90.00
_cell.angle_gamma   90.00
#
_symmetry.space_group_name_H-M   'P 1'
#
loop_
_entity.id
_entity.type
_entity.pdbx_description
1 polymer ?
#
loop_
_entity_poly.entity_id
_entity_poly.type
_entity_poly.pdbx_seq_one_letter_code
_entity_poly.pdbx_strand_id
1 'polypeptide(L)' 'MTCGGCAEAVSRVLNKLGGVKYDIDLPNKKVCIESEHSMDTLLATLKKTGKTVSYLGLK' A
#
# COMPACT_ATOMS: atom_id res chain seq x y z
N MET A 1 -1.86 -8.47 -4.34
CA MET A 1 -1.79 -9.16 -3.03
C MET A 1 -2.58 -10.46 -3.15
N THR A 2 -1.97 -11.63 -2.91
CA THR A 2 -2.62 -12.94 -3.16
C THR A 2 -2.80 -13.80 -1.91
N CYS A 3 -2.18 -13.42 -0.78
CA CYS A 3 -2.25 -14.15 0.49
C CYS A 3 -2.05 -13.19 1.68
N GLY A 4 -2.24 -13.69 2.92
CA GLY A 4 -2.00 -12.91 4.14
C GLY A 4 -0.58 -12.33 4.22
N GLY A 5 0.45 -13.12 3.90
CA GLY A 5 1.83 -12.62 3.84
C GLY A 5 2.05 -11.52 2.80
N CYS A 6 1.21 -11.45 1.75
CA CYS A 6 1.25 -10.33 0.82
C CYS A 6 0.73 -9.03 1.44
N ALA A 7 -0.28 -9.11 2.28
CA ALA A 7 -0.81 -7.97 3.03
C ALA A 7 0.21 -7.51 4.06
N GLU A 8 0.82 -8.43 4.82
CA GLU A 8 1.87 -8.11 5.80
C GLU A 8 3.07 -7.39 5.16
N ALA A 9 3.50 -7.81 3.97
CA ALA A 9 4.57 -7.12 3.25
C ALA A 9 4.22 -5.66 2.92
N VAL A 10 2.95 -5.39 2.54
CA VAL A 10 2.45 -4.03 2.30
C VAL A 10 2.39 -3.24 3.61
N SER A 11 1.81 -3.81 4.67
CA SER A 11 1.76 -3.19 6.00
C SER A 11 3.16 -2.84 6.51
N ARG A 12 4.15 -3.72 6.31
CA ARG A 12 5.52 -3.49 6.76
C ARG A 12 6.18 -2.30 6.07
N VAL A 13 6.01 -2.12 4.77
CA VAL A 13 6.61 -0.97 4.06
C VAL A 13 5.89 0.34 4.38
N LEU A 14 4.56 0.30 4.58
CA LEU A 14 3.77 1.48 4.99
C LEU A 14 4.07 1.89 6.44
N ASN A 15 4.16 0.95 7.38
CA ASN A 15 4.54 1.22 8.76
C ASN A 15 5.95 1.82 8.86
N LYS A 16 6.88 1.42 7.98
CA LYS A 16 8.21 2.02 7.90
C LYS A 16 8.21 3.43 7.32
N LEU A 17 7.29 3.75 6.41
CA LEU A 17 7.14 5.09 5.87
C LEU A 17 6.62 6.05 6.96
N GLY A 18 5.68 5.58 7.80
CA GLY A 18 5.08 6.39 8.86
C GLY A 18 4.16 7.48 8.32
N GLY A 19 3.34 8.08 9.19
CA GLY A 19 2.40 9.14 8.78
C GLY A 19 1.33 8.68 7.77
N VAL A 20 1.05 7.38 7.74
CA VAL A 20 0.07 6.76 6.84
C VAL A 20 -0.97 6.01 7.67
N LYS A 21 -2.25 6.28 7.43
CA LYS A 21 -3.34 5.37 7.80
C LYS A 21 -3.72 4.57 6.57
N TYR A 22 -4.03 3.30 6.74
CA TYR A 22 -4.38 2.46 5.60
C TYR A 22 -5.31 1.31 5.99
N ASP A 23 -6.06 0.85 5.00
CA ASP A 23 -6.93 -0.32 5.07
C ASP A 23 -6.60 -1.26 3.90
N ILE A 24 -6.46 -2.56 4.18
CA ILE A 24 -6.11 -3.57 3.18
C ILE A 24 -7.32 -4.47 2.93
N ASP A 25 -7.86 -4.37 1.73
CA ASP A 25 -8.90 -5.26 1.22
C ASP A 25 -8.23 -6.37 0.41
N LEU A 26 -7.90 -7.47 1.10
CA LEU A 26 -7.27 -8.63 0.48
C LEU A 26 -8.15 -9.31 -0.57
N PRO A 27 -9.47 -9.55 -0.35
CA PRO A 27 -10.38 -10.09 -1.36
C PRO A 27 -10.36 -9.30 -2.67
N ASN A 28 -10.41 -7.96 -2.59
CA ASN A 28 -10.42 -7.10 -3.78
C ASN A 28 -9.01 -6.68 -4.24
N LYS A 29 -7.96 -7.11 -3.53
CA LYS A 29 -6.55 -6.79 -3.80
C LYS A 29 -6.27 -5.29 -3.80
N LYS A 30 -6.97 -4.53 -2.95
CA LYS A 30 -6.86 -3.07 -2.84
C LYS A 30 -6.23 -2.66 -1.51
N VAL A 31 -5.56 -1.52 -1.53
CA VAL A 31 -5.12 -0.81 -0.32
C VAL A 31 -5.61 0.63 -0.44
N CYS A 32 -6.34 1.08 0.57
CA CYS A 32 -6.73 2.48 0.72
C CYS A 32 -5.74 3.15 1.67
N ILE A 33 -5.22 4.33 1.30
CA ILE A 33 -4.20 5.04 2.07
C ILE A 33 -4.66 6.48 2.28
N GLU A 34 -4.63 6.95 3.53
CA GLU A 34 -4.80 8.34 3.93
C GLU A 34 -3.46 8.84 4.49
N SER A 35 -2.95 9.93 3.90
CA SER A 35 -1.57 10.35 4.06
C SER A 35 -1.33 11.75 3.49
N GLU A 36 -0.40 12.50 4.08
CA GLU A 36 0.12 13.76 3.50
C GLU A 36 1.26 13.54 2.50
N HIS A 37 1.87 12.34 2.48
CA HIS A 37 2.88 11.98 1.49
C HIS A 37 2.36 12.09 0.05
N SER A 38 3.25 12.49 -0.85
CA SER A 38 2.95 12.53 -2.28
C SER A 38 2.64 11.14 -2.85
N MET A 39 1.85 11.13 -3.94
CA MET A 39 1.52 9.89 -4.65
C MET A 39 2.77 9.11 -5.07
N ASP A 40 3.81 9.80 -5.53
CA ASP A 40 5.08 9.17 -5.94
C ASP A 40 5.78 8.46 -4.76
N THR A 41 5.78 9.08 -3.58
CA THR A 41 6.34 8.49 -2.36
C THR A 41 5.59 7.23 -1.95
N LEU A 42 4.25 7.25 -2.05
CA LEU A 42 3.40 6.11 -1.75
C LEU A 42 3.65 4.97 -2.75
N LEU A 43 3.67 5.27 -4.05
CA LEU A 43 3.94 4.28 -5.10
C LEU A 43 5.35 3.68 -4.98
N ALA A 44 6.36 4.50 -4.75
CA ALA A 44 7.73 4.04 -4.55
C ALA A 44 7.85 3.14 -3.31
N THR A 45 7.14 3.47 -2.23
CA THR A 45 7.09 2.65 -1.02
C THR A 45 6.44 1.30 -1.28
N LEU A 46 5.28 1.26 -1.97
CA LEU A 46 4.59 0.01 -2.29
C LEU A 46 5.40 -0.86 -3.26
N LYS A 47 6.14 -0.28 -4.21
CA LYS A 47 7.04 -1.00 -5.13
C LYS A 47 8.14 -1.78 -4.41
N LYS A 48 8.54 -1.38 -3.19
CA LYS A 48 9.52 -2.14 -2.36
C LYS A 48 9.04 -3.54 -1.99
N THR A 49 7.75 -3.84 -2.16
CA THR A 49 7.20 -5.20 -1.98
C THR A 49 7.50 -6.15 -3.13
N GLY A 50 8.11 -5.66 -4.22
CA GLY A 50 8.42 -6.45 -5.42
C GLY A 50 7.18 -6.79 -6.26
N LYS A 51 6.06 -6.10 -6.03
CA LYS A 51 4.77 -6.36 -6.70
C LYS A 51 4.44 -5.24 -7.66
N THR A 52 3.67 -5.57 -8.70
CA THR A 52 3.03 -4.57 -9.54
C THR A 52 2.03 -3.76 -8.72
N VAL A 53 2.14 -2.44 -8.79
CA VAL A 53 1.28 -1.47 -8.10
C VAL A 53 0.65 -0.57 -9.15
N SER A 54 -0.66 -0.43 -9.11
CA SER A 54 -1.44 0.45 -9.99
C SER A 54 -2.30 1.38 -9.14
N TYR A 55 -2.35 2.65 -9.51
CA TYR A 55 -3.21 3.62 -8.87
C TYR A 55 -4.64 3.51 -9.42
N LEU A 56 -5.63 3.47 -8.53
CA LEU A 56 -7.04 3.28 -8.89
C LEU A 56 -7.89 4.56 -8.76
N GLY A 57 -7.27 5.69 -8.41
CA GLY A 57 -7.96 6.97 -8.18
C GLY A 57 -8.20 7.29 -6.70
N LEU A 58 -8.75 8.48 -6.46
CA LEU A 58 -9.20 8.93 -5.14
C LEU A 58 -10.56 8.30 -4.83
N LYS A 59 -10.81 8.00 -3.56
CA LYS A 59 -12.10 7.51 -3.07
C LYS A 59 -12.96 8.67 -2.59
#